data_AF-A0A528IQZ8-F1
#
_entry.id   AF-A0A528IQZ8-F1
#
_cell.length_a   1.000
_cell.length_b   1.000
_cell.length_c   1.000
_cell.angle_alpha   90.00
_cell.angle_beta   90.00
_cell.angle_gamma   90.00
#
_symmetry.space_group_name_H-M   'P 1'
#
loop_
_entity.id
_entity.type
_entity.pdbx_description
1 polymer ?
#
loop_
_entity_poly.entity_id
_entity_poly.type
_entity_poly.pdbx_seq_one_letter_code
_entity_poly.pdbx_strand_id
1 'polypeptide(L)'
;DVFILSDPYVAGGNHLPDWTVIQPVFLNGARVAMVANRAHQSDIGGGAGGTYNAAATEIYHEGIRIPVLKIVIEGTLREDIVRLLCLNSRTPDLIEGDLAAMLGSTEVGARRIRAFAAALGSSDFRQLLDDMLDWGEEIIAAAIASLPCGRWTGADFMGTDCFEPTDARIVVEITNDGSHLICDFSRTDVQVKGFKNSSLPNTCSAVATLGAHIPRNEGAYRRIKVIAPEGTIVNPRHPAPLTMCTTYPAHQIIHAVWQALGQAAPDLACAGWGRSSHCNTSGWRDSGGYYVAYQWLGMAGAGAAK
;
A
#
# COMPACT_ATOMS: atom_id res chain seq x y z
N ASP A 1 9.46 22.77 2.20
CA ASP A 1 8.10 22.28 1.87
C ASP A 1 7.95 20.83 2.28
N VAL A 2 6.72 20.44 2.64
CA VAL A 2 6.31 19.05 2.90
C VAL A 2 4.96 18.83 2.25
N PHE A 3 4.77 17.67 1.62
CA PHE A 3 3.56 17.28 0.92
C PHE A 3 2.76 16.25 1.72
N ILE A 4 1.43 16.25 1.56
CA ILE A 4 0.52 15.22 2.05
C ILE A 4 -0.37 14.72 0.91
N LEU A 5 -0.69 13.42 0.92
CA LEU A 5 -1.61 12.78 -0.01
C LEU A 5 -2.18 11.48 0.55
N SER A 6 -3.31 11.03 0.00
CA SER A 6 -3.83 9.67 0.22
C SER A 6 -4.63 9.12 -0.94
N ASP A 7 -5.11 9.98 -1.85
CA ASP A 7 -6.05 9.56 -2.88
C ASP A 7 -5.45 8.54 -3.87
N PRO A 8 -6.05 7.36 -4.04
CA PRO A 8 -5.55 6.34 -4.96
C PRO A 8 -5.70 6.68 -6.44
N TYR A 9 -6.73 7.45 -6.79
CA TYR A 9 -7.04 7.77 -8.17
C TYR A 9 -6.24 8.97 -8.69
N VAL A 10 -5.99 9.97 -7.84
CA VAL A 10 -5.36 11.23 -8.29
C VAL A 10 -4.01 11.52 -7.64
N ALA A 11 -3.59 10.75 -6.64
CA ALA A 11 -2.33 10.99 -5.93
C ALA A 11 -1.41 9.76 -5.80
N GLY A 12 -1.84 8.57 -6.25
CA GLY A 12 -1.02 7.35 -6.17
C GLY A 12 -0.98 6.73 -4.77
N GLY A 13 -1.98 7.02 -3.92
CA GLY A 13 -2.19 6.29 -2.66
C GLY A 13 -2.66 4.85 -2.88
N ASN A 14 -2.62 4.03 -1.82
CA ASN A 14 -3.18 2.68 -1.84
C ASN A 14 -4.68 2.69 -1.46
N HIS A 15 -5.06 3.40 -0.39
CA HIS A 15 -6.43 3.69 0.02
C HIS A 15 -6.49 4.99 0.83
N LEU A 16 -7.69 5.53 1.04
CA LEU A 16 -7.86 6.83 1.69
C LEU A 16 -7.31 6.95 3.13
N PRO A 17 -7.37 5.91 3.98
CA PRO A 17 -6.88 6.02 5.36
C PRO A 17 -5.36 6.12 5.49
N ASP A 18 -4.60 5.63 4.51
CA ASP A 18 -3.14 5.68 4.57
C ASP A 18 -2.62 6.99 4.00
N TRP A 19 -2.46 7.96 4.89
CA TRP A 19 -1.90 9.25 4.52
C TRP A 19 -0.39 9.13 4.39
N THR A 20 0.15 9.79 3.37
CA THR A 20 1.59 9.84 3.12
C THR A 20 2.08 11.28 3.17
N VAL A 21 3.07 11.52 4.02
CA VAL A 21 3.78 12.78 4.12
C VAL A 21 5.14 12.62 3.43
N ILE A 22 5.51 13.55 2.54
CA ILE A 22 6.75 13.50 1.76
C ILE A 22 7.51 14.81 1.89
N GLN A 23 8.79 14.74 2.27
CA GLN A 23 9.69 15.88 2.36
C GLN A 23 10.89 15.72 1.42
N PRO A 24 11.06 16.60 0.42
CA PRO A 24 12.28 16.63 -0.39
C PRO A 24 13.47 17.14 0.43
N VAL A 25 14.62 16.49 0.26
CA VAL A 25 15.89 16.84 0.92
C VAL A 25 16.81 17.51 -0.09
N PHE A 26 17.37 18.66 0.28
CA PHE A 26 18.25 19.47 -0.56
C PHE A 26 19.65 19.62 0.06
N LEU A 27 20.67 19.62 -0.79
CA LEU A 27 22.05 19.95 -0.44
C LEU A 27 22.61 20.88 -1.52
N ASN A 28 23.13 22.04 -1.13
CA ASN A 28 23.68 23.07 -2.04
C ASN A 28 22.72 23.45 -3.18
N GLY A 29 21.43 23.62 -2.88
CA GLY A 29 20.40 23.98 -3.86
C GLY A 29 19.89 22.84 -4.75
N ALA A 30 20.50 21.65 -4.72
CA ALA A 30 20.06 20.49 -5.48
C ALA A 30 19.29 19.49 -4.61
N ARG A 31 18.21 18.90 -5.13
CA ARG A 31 17.51 17.79 -4.47
C ARG A 31 18.42 16.55 -4.50
N VAL A 32 18.60 15.92 -3.34
CA VAL A 32 19.40 14.70 -3.17
C VAL A 32 18.56 13.48 -2.82
N ALA A 33 17.41 13.66 -2.16
CA ALA A 33 16.52 12.57 -1.78
C ALA A 33 15.09 13.07 -1.53
N MET A 34 14.18 12.12 -1.28
CA MET A 34 12.87 12.36 -0.67
C MET A 34 12.73 11.41 0.51
N VAL A 35 12.18 11.92 1.61
CA VAL A 35 11.86 11.12 2.80
C VAL A 35 10.35 11.09 2.93
N ALA A 36 9.80 9.92 3.23
CA ALA A 36 8.36 9.74 3.36
C ALA A 36 7.99 8.97 4.63
N ASN A 37 6.84 9.31 5.19
CA ASN A 37 6.14 8.53 6.19
C ASN A 37 4.73 8.23 5.64
N ARG A 38 4.29 6.98 5.73
CA ARG A 38 2.89 6.60 5.53
C ARG A 38 2.34 6.05 6.85
N ALA A 39 1.17 6.53 7.26
CA ALA A 39 0.49 6.07 8.46
C ALA A 39 -1.02 5.91 8.20
N HIS A 40 -1.61 4.89 8.83
CA HIS A 40 -3.02 4.60 8.74
C HIS A 40 -3.80 5.43 9.76
N GLN A 41 -4.71 6.26 9.27
CA GLN A 41 -5.52 7.11 10.14
C GLN A 41 -6.73 6.34 10.66
N SER A 42 -7.02 6.51 11.95
CA SER A 42 -8.10 5.79 12.61
C SER A 42 -9.50 6.24 12.18
N ASP A 43 -9.69 7.51 11.84
CA ASP A 43 -10.95 7.99 11.28
C ASP A 43 -10.69 9.14 10.31
N ILE A 44 -11.19 8.99 9.08
CA ILE A 44 -11.07 9.98 8.00
C ILE A 44 -12.45 10.48 7.54
N GLY A 45 -13.46 10.34 8.39
CA GLY A 45 -14.85 10.63 8.06
C GLY A 45 -15.54 9.49 7.31
N GLY A 46 -16.32 9.83 6.28
CA GLY A 46 -17.05 8.84 5.47
C GLY A 46 -18.27 8.25 6.19
N GLY A 47 -18.79 7.14 5.68
CA GLY A 47 -20.05 6.54 6.14
C GLY A 47 -19.94 5.67 7.41
N ALA A 48 -18.73 5.37 7.89
CA ALA A 48 -18.52 4.53 9.07
C ALA A 48 -17.35 5.04 9.92
N GLY A 49 -17.46 4.89 11.25
CA GLY A 49 -16.33 5.10 12.16
C GLY A 49 -15.28 4.00 11.95
N GLY A 50 -14.00 4.36 11.96
CA GLY A 50 -12.93 3.39 11.71
C GLY A 50 -12.71 3.06 10.25
N THR A 51 -13.02 3.99 9.33
CA THR A 51 -12.73 4.02 7.89
C THR A 51 -13.34 2.91 7.00
N TYR A 52 -13.51 1.69 7.51
CA TYR A 52 -13.97 0.54 6.76
C TYR A 52 -15.50 0.49 6.67
N ASN A 53 -16.07 1.20 5.69
CA ASN A 53 -17.49 1.22 5.42
C ASN A 53 -17.93 0.09 4.46
N ALA A 54 -18.45 -1.01 5.01
CA ALA A 54 -18.94 -2.14 4.19
C ALA A 54 -20.13 -1.79 3.28
N ALA A 55 -20.84 -0.69 3.53
CA ALA A 55 -21.92 -0.18 2.69
C ALA A 55 -21.45 0.81 1.61
N ALA A 56 -20.14 1.07 1.50
CA ALA A 56 -19.60 1.95 0.46
C ALA A 56 -19.77 1.32 -0.94
N THR A 57 -20.34 2.10 -1.86
CA THR A 57 -20.48 1.78 -3.28
C THR A 57 -19.65 2.69 -4.18
N GLU A 58 -19.11 3.77 -3.60
CA GLU A 58 -18.30 4.78 -4.26
C GLU A 58 -17.24 5.28 -3.26
N ILE A 59 -16.07 5.69 -3.74
CA ILE A 59 -14.97 6.21 -2.92
C ILE A 59 -15.38 7.40 -2.04
N TYR A 60 -16.38 8.18 -2.44
CA TYR A 60 -16.90 9.30 -1.65
C TYR A 60 -17.53 8.86 -0.33
N HIS A 61 -18.00 7.60 -0.23
CA HIS A 61 -18.54 7.05 1.00
C HIS A 61 -17.45 6.63 2.00
N GLU A 62 -16.18 6.66 1.59
CA GLU A 62 -15.04 6.12 2.33
C GLU A 62 -14.28 7.17 3.16
N GLY A 63 -14.53 8.46 2.91
CA GLY A 63 -13.95 9.55 3.69
C GLY A 63 -13.29 10.62 2.86
N ILE A 64 -12.47 11.44 3.51
CA ILE A 64 -11.80 12.56 2.86
C ILE A 64 -10.79 12.07 1.82
N ARG A 65 -10.87 12.67 0.63
CA ARG A 65 -9.96 12.43 -0.49
C ARG A 65 -8.87 13.49 -0.50
N ILE A 66 -7.61 13.10 -0.30
CA ILE A 66 -6.49 14.04 -0.22
C ILE A 66 -5.65 13.93 -1.50
N PRO A 67 -5.75 14.90 -2.43
CA PRO A 67 -4.83 14.98 -3.56
C PRO A 67 -3.44 15.38 -3.07
N VAL A 68 -2.47 15.51 -3.97
CA VAL A 68 -1.14 16.02 -3.59
C VAL A 68 -1.25 17.49 -3.16
N LEU A 69 -1.08 17.75 -1.87
CA LEU A 69 -1.12 19.09 -1.28
C LEU A 69 0.19 19.40 -0.57
N LYS A 70 0.58 20.67 -0.52
CA LYS A 70 1.61 21.13 0.43
C LYS A 70 0.95 21.33 1.79
N ILE A 71 1.45 20.65 2.82
CA ILE A 71 1.04 20.81 4.23
C ILE A 71 2.03 21.68 5.02
N VAL A 72 3.27 21.81 4.54
CA VAL A 72 4.25 22.79 5.06
C VAL A 72 4.81 23.59 3.89
N ILE A 73 4.84 24.91 3.99
CA ILE A 73 5.43 25.83 3.01
C ILE A 73 6.52 26.62 3.72
N GLU A 74 7.75 26.57 3.20
CA GLU A 74 8.89 27.32 3.77
C GLU A 74 9.13 27.08 5.27
N GLY A 75 8.77 25.89 5.77
CA GLY A 75 8.91 25.51 7.18
C GLY A 75 7.71 25.87 8.05
N THR A 76 6.71 26.58 7.52
CA THR A 76 5.47 26.92 8.21
C THR A 76 4.37 25.92 7.90
N LEU A 77 3.78 25.34 8.96
CA LEU A 77 2.64 24.44 8.86
C LEU A 77 1.40 25.17 8.35
N ARG A 78 0.67 24.52 7.45
CA ARG A 78 -0.63 24.98 6.97
C ARG A 78 -1.75 24.55 7.91
N GLU A 79 -1.97 25.36 8.94
CA GLU A 79 -3.06 25.23 9.92
C GLU A 79 -4.44 25.10 9.28
N ASP A 80 -4.66 25.74 8.12
CA ASP A 80 -5.91 25.66 7.37
C ASP A 80 -6.18 24.25 6.83
N ILE A 81 -5.14 23.56 6.36
CA ILE A 81 -5.22 22.16 5.92
C ILE A 81 -5.41 21.24 7.12
N VAL A 82 -4.65 21.43 8.19
CA VAL A 82 -4.80 20.61 9.42
C VAL A 82 -6.23 20.71 9.95
N ARG A 83 -6.78 21.92 10.03
CA ARG A 83 -8.17 22.16 10.45
C ARG A 83 -9.18 21.50 9.52
N LEU A 84 -8.97 21.55 8.20
CA LEU A 84 -9.83 20.87 7.23
C LEU A 84 -9.85 19.35 7.45
N LEU A 85 -8.67 18.75 7.68
CA LEU A 85 -8.53 17.32 7.92
C LEU A 85 -9.21 16.91 9.23
N CYS A 86 -8.95 17.64 10.31
CA CYS A 86 -9.53 17.37 11.63
C CYS A 86 -11.06 17.55 11.64
N LEU A 87 -11.58 18.55 10.90
CA LEU A 87 -13.03 18.78 10.78
C LEU A 87 -13.77 17.58 10.16
N ASN A 88 -13.09 16.79 9.33
CA ASN A 88 -13.67 15.62 8.67
C ASN A 88 -13.45 14.32 9.47
N SER A 89 -12.95 14.39 10.71
CA SER A 89 -12.72 13.22 11.55
C SER A 89 -13.59 13.23 12.80
N ARG A 90 -14.01 12.05 13.23
CA ARG A 90 -14.68 11.84 14.52
C ARG A 90 -13.70 11.86 15.69
N THR A 91 -12.40 11.67 15.43
CA THR A 91 -11.31 11.66 16.41
C THR A 91 -10.23 12.68 16.02
N PRO A 92 -10.55 13.99 16.02
CA PRO A 92 -9.64 15.04 15.55
C PRO A 92 -8.36 15.13 16.38
N ASP A 93 -8.43 14.84 17.69
CA ASP A 93 -7.28 14.80 18.59
C ASP A 93 -6.25 13.74 18.18
N LEU A 94 -6.70 12.58 17.68
CA LEU A 94 -5.82 11.55 17.15
C LEU A 94 -5.19 11.99 15.82
N ILE A 95 -5.96 12.64 14.94
CA ILE A 95 -5.45 13.16 13.66
C ILE A 95 -4.36 14.22 13.88
N GLU A 96 -4.55 15.13 14.84
CA GLU A 96 -3.52 16.12 15.20
C GLU A 96 -2.23 15.43 15.69
N GLY A 97 -2.36 14.44 16.57
CA GLY A 97 -1.24 13.65 17.07
C GLY A 97 -0.52 12.88 15.97
N ASP A 98 -1.25 12.19 15.10
CA ASP A 98 -0.71 11.42 13.99
C ASP A 98 0.01 12.33 12.98
N LEU A 99 -0.59 13.46 12.59
CA LEU A 99 0.05 14.45 11.71
C LEU A 99 1.34 14.99 12.32
N ALA A 100 1.34 15.33 13.61
CA ALA A 100 2.54 15.78 14.31
C ALA A 100 3.64 14.70 14.30
N ALA A 101 3.28 13.43 14.54
CA ALA A 101 4.22 12.30 14.50
C ALA A 101 4.75 12.05 13.08
N MET A 102 3.89 12.11 12.05
CA MET A 102 4.28 11.95 10.65
C MET A 102 5.24 13.06 10.20
N LEU A 103 4.94 14.32 10.52
CA LEU A 103 5.82 15.46 10.19
C LEU A 103 7.14 15.37 10.96
N GLY A 104 7.10 15.08 12.25
CA GLY A 104 8.30 14.96 13.10
C GLY A 104 9.23 13.83 12.66
N SER A 105 8.69 12.65 12.38
CA SER A 105 9.48 11.51 11.89
C SER A 105 10.08 11.77 10.51
N THR A 106 9.34 12.41 9.61
CA THR A 106 9.83 12.79 8.28
C THR A 106 10.97 13.81 8.37
N GLU A 107 10.84 14.82 9.23
CA GLU A 107 11.91 15.81 9.46
C GLU A 107 13.17 15.16 10.05
N VAL A 108 13.02 14.23 11.00
CA VAL A 108 14.16 13.47 11.54
C VAL A 108 14.88 12.70 10.42
N GLY A 109 14.13 12.02 9.55
CA GLY A 109 14.69 11.34 8.39
C GLY A 109 15.39 12.30 7.42
N ALA A 110 14.75 13.43 7.11
CA ALA A 110 15.30 14.46 6.22
C ALA A 110 16.63 15.02 6.75
N ARG A 111 16.70 15.33 8.04
CA ARG A 111 17.92 15.80 8.70
C ARG A 111 19.04 14.76 8.66
N ARG A 112 18.74 13.49 8.92
CA ARG A 112 19.73 12.40 8.89
C ARG A 112 20.26 12.16 7.47
N ILE A 113 19.39 12.11 6.47
CA ILE A 113 19.78 11.97 5.07
C ILE A 113 20.62 13.16 4.61
N ARG A 114 20.25 14.39 5.00
CA ARG A 114 21.03 15.58 4.66
C ARG A 114 22.43 15.54 5.27
N ALA A 115 22.55 15.16 6.55
CA ALA A 115 23.84 15.04 7.23
C ALA A 115 24.72 13.95 6.58
N PHE A 116 24.12 12.81 6.21
CA PHE A 116 24.83 11.73 5.54
C PHE A 116 25.31 12.14 4.13
N ALA A 117 24.42 12.74 3.33
CA ALA A 117 24.77 13.24 2.00
C ALA A 117 25.85 14.34 2.04
N ALA A 118 25.86 15.18 3.09
CA ALA A 118 26.89 16.20 3.27
C ALA A 118 28.25 15.60 3.66
N ALA A 119 28.26 14.56 4.50
CA ALA A 119 29.49 13.88 4.91
C ALA A 119 30.12 13.06 3.77
N LEU A 120 29.29 12.42 2.94
CA LEU A 120 29.74 11.58 1.82
C LEU A 120 30.04 12.42 0.56
N GLY A 121 29.37 13.56 0.39
CA GLY A 121 29.39 14.33 -0.85
C GLY A 121 28.22 13.97 -1.77
N SER A 122 27.67 14.97 -2.47
CA SER A 122 26.39 14.81 -3.18
C SER A 122 26.44 13.89 -4.40
N SER A 123 27.62 13.70 -5.01
CA SER A 123 27.83 12.77 -6.13
C SER A 123 27.84 11.34 -5.62
N ASP A 124 28.73 11.04 -4.68
CA ASP A 124 28.92 9.72 -4.10
C ASP A 124 27.68 9.23 -3.36
N PHE A 125 26.93 10.14 -2.71
CA PHE A 125 25.64 9.80 -2.12
C PHE A 125 24.60 9.37 -3.15
N ARG A 126 24.53 10.03 -4.31
CA ARG A 126 23.60 9.62 -5.38
C ARG A 126 24.02 8.29 -5.98
N GLN A 127 25.31 8.12 -6.26
CA GLN A 127 25.85 6.85 -6.74
C GLN A 127 25.53 5.71 -5.78
N LEU A 128 25.68 5.91 -4.47
CA LEU A 128 25.30 4.93 -3.46
C LEU A 128 23.82 4.53 -3.55
N LEU A 129 22.91 5.49 -3.77
CA LEU A 129 21.49 5.17 -3.93
C LEU A 129 21.23 4.36 -5.21
N ASP A 130 21.92 4.69 -6.31
CA ASP A 130 21.84 3.95 -7.56
C ASP A 130 22.40 2.52 -7.38
N ASP A 131 23.56 2.37 -6.73
CA ASP A 131 24.17 1.09 -6.40
C ASP A 131 23.25 0.21 -5.53
N MET A 132 22.50 0.81 -4.59
CA MET A 132 21.53 0.08 -3.77
C MET A 132 20.35 -0.45 -4.59
N LEU A 133 19.94 0.25 -5.64
CA LEU A 133 18.91 -0.20 -6.56
C LEU A 133 19.45 -1.28 -7.50
N ASP A 134 20.65 -1.10 -8.04
CA ASP A 134 21.30 -2.08 -8.90
C ASP A 134 21.55 -3.39 -8.14
N TRP A 135 21.99 -3.32 -6.89
CA TRP A 135 22.07 -4.48 -6.01
C TRP A 135 20.71 -5.17 -5.79
N GLY A 136 19.65 -4.40 -5.57
CA GLY A 136 18.28 -4.94 -5.46
C GLY A 136 17.87 -5.70 -6.72
N GLU A 137 18.22 -5.16 -7.89
CA GLU A 137 17.99 -5.78 -9.19
C GLU A 137 18.79 -7.08 -9.38
N GLU A 138 20.06 -7.10 -8.97
CA GLU A 138 20.89 -8.31 -9.01
C GLU A 138 20.31 -9.44 -8.15
N ILE A 139 19.82 -9.12 -6.94
CA ILE A 139 19.23 -10.11 -6.04
C ILE A 139 17.96 -10.73 -6.64
N ILE A 140 17.04 -9.91 -7.16
CA ILE A 140 15.84 -10.44 -7.81
C ILE A 140 16.19 -11.20 -9.10
N ALA A 141 17.15 -10.73 -9.90
CA ALA A 141 17.55 -11.41 -11.13
C ALA A 141 18.10 -12.82 -10.85
N ALA A 142 18.92 -12.97 -9.80
CA ALA A 142 19.41 -14.28 -9.37
C ALA A 142 18.25 -15.19 -8.90
N ALA A 143 17.29 -14.65 -8.15
CA ALA A 143 16.10 -15.41 -7.73
C ALA A 143 15.29 -15.88 -8.94
N ILE A 144 15.04 -15.03 -9.93
CA ILE A 144 14.31 -15.34 -11.17
C ILE A 144 15.04 -16.43 -11.98
N ALA A 145 16.36 -16.30 -12.13
CA ALA A 145 17.17 -17.27 -12.86
C ALA A 145 17.22 -18.65 -12.17
N SER A 146 17.02 -18.70 -10.85
CA SER A 146 16.98 -19.96 -10.11
C SER A 146 15.67 -20.73 -10.28
N LEU A 147 14.59 -20.04 -10.68
CA LEU A 147 13.31 -20.68 -11.00
C LEU A 147 13.38 -21.27 -12.41
N PRO A 148 12.71 -22.41 -12.68
CA PRO A 148 12.56 -22.89 -14.05
C PRO A 148 11.90 -21.82 -14.91
N CYS A 149 12.20 -21.76 -16.21
CA CYS A 149 11.40 -20.94 -17.14
C CYS A 149 10.05 -21.62 -17.36
N GLY A 150 8.97 -20.85 -17.45
CA GLY A 150 7.64 -21.43 -17.57
C GLY A 150 6.50 -20.47 -17.27
N ARG A 151 5.28 -21.04 -17.21
CA ARG A 151 4.04 -20.33 -16.93
C ARG A 151 3.27 -21.09 -15.86
N TRP A 152 2.84 -20.39 -14.82
CA TRP A 152 2.03 -20.97 -13.74
C TRP A 152 0.87 -20.07 -13.42
N THR A 153 -0.25 -20.65 -13.05
CA THR A 153 -1.47 -19.91 -12.73
C THR A 153 -1.84 -20.14 -11.28
N GLY A 154 -2.20 -19.07 -10.58
CA GLY A 154 -2.82 -19.14 -9.25
C GLY A 154 -4.06 -18.28 -9.20
N ALA A 155 -4.97 -18.63 -8.29
CA ALA A 155 -6.23 -17.93 -8.14
C ALA A 155 -6.71 -17.94 -6.70
N ASP A 156 -7.31 -16.82 -6.29
CA ASP A 156 -8.07 -16.73 -5.06
C ASP A 156 -9.42 -16.02 -5.34
N PHE A 157 -10.37 -16.22 -4.44
CA PHE A 157 -11.78 -15.90 -4.63
C PHE A 157 -12.26 -14.92 -3.55
N MET A 158 -13.28 -14.15 -3.89
CA MET A 158 -14.09 -13.38 -2.95
C MET A 158 -15.45 -14.03 -2.85
N GLY A 159 -15.90 -14.32 -1.63
CA GLY A 159 -17.23 -14.92 -1.39
C GLY A 159 -18.38 -13.91 -1.34
N THR A 160 -18.08 -12.61 -1.34
CA THR A 160 -19.10 -11.54 -1.31
C THR A 160 -18.51 -10.20 -1.72
N ASP A 161 -19.28 -9.41 -2.46
CA ASP A 161 -19.01 -8.02 -2.79
C ASP A 161 -19.45 -7.02 -1.70
N CYS A 162 -19.81 -7.52 -0.51
CA CYS A 162 -20.43 -6.84 0.65
C CYS A 162 -21.95 -6.67 0.60
N PHE A 163 -22.59 -6.87 -0.54
CA PHE A 163 -24.04 -6.74 -0.69
C PHE A 163 -24.70 -8.07 -1.01
N GLU A 164 -24.06 -8.87 -1.85
CA GLU A 164 -24.50 -10.18 -2.27
C GLU A 164 -23.34 -11.20 -2.23
N PRO A 165 -23.66 -12.51 -2.13
CA PRO A 165 -22.68 -13.55 -2.39
C PRO A 165 -22.15 -13.43 -3.82
N THR A 166 -20.85 -13.68 -4.00
CA THR A 166 -20.20 -13.71 -5.32
C THR A 166 -19.12 -14.78 -5.30
N ASP A 167 -18.68 -15.20 -6.48
CA ASP A 167 -17.52 -16.09 -6.67
C ASP A 167 -16.41 -15.36 -7.45
N ALA A 168 -16.32 -14.03 -7.30
CA ALA A 168 -15.40 -13.19 -8.04
C ALA A 168 -13.93 -13.60 -7.82
N ARG A 169 -13.16 -13.67 -8.90
CA ARG A 169 -11.82 -14.28 -8.93
C ARG A 169 -10.75 -13.23 -9.17
N ILE A 170 -9.68 -13.33 -8.40
CA ILE A 170 -8.39 -12.73 -8.70
C ILE A 170 -7.50 -13.85 -9.24
N VAL A 171 -7.08 -13.72 -10.49
CA VAL A 171 -6.30 -14.73 -11.20
C VAL A 171 -5.01 -14.10 -11.69
N VAL A 172 -3.89 -14.72 -11.38
CA VAL A 172 -2.58 -14.34 -11.90
C VAL A 172 -1.99 -15.48 -12.70
N GLU A 173 -1.52 -15.20 -13.91
CA GLU A 173 -0.57 -16.05 -14.61
C GLU A 173 0.81 -15.43 -14.48
N ILE A 174 1.77 -16.18 -13.95
CA ILE A 174 3.15 -15.75 -13.83
C ILE A 174 3.96 -16.44 -14.91
N THR A 175 4.59 -15.64 -15.78
CA THR A 175 5.58 -16.10 -16.76
C THR A 175 6.99 -15.77 -16.27
N ASN A 176 7.85 -16.78 -16.18
CA ASN A 176 9.29 -16.59 -16.04
C ASN A 176 9.96 -16.83 -17.40
N ASP A 177 10.53 -15.78 -17.99
CA ASP A 177 11.29 -15.87 -19.25
C ASP A 177 12.80 -16.06 -19.05
N GLY A 178 13.24 -16.21 -17.79
CA GLY A 178 14.65 -16.31 -17.38
C GLY A 178 15.29 -14.97 -17.03
N SER A 179 14.60 -13.85 -17.28
CA SER A 179 15.08 -12.50 -16.99
C SER A 179 14.06 -11.64 -16.24
N HIS A 180 12.77 -11.85 -16.49
CA HIS A 180 11.66 -11.13 -15.86
C HIS A 180 10.58 -12.09 -15.39
N LEU A 181 9.89 -11.69 -14.32
CA LEU A 181 8.61 -12.26 -13.94
C LEU A 181 7.50 -11.34 -14.45
N ILE A 182 6.64 -11.87 -15.30
CA ILE A 182 5.46 -11.18 -15.80
C ILE A 182 4.26 -11.72 -15.04
N CYS A 183 3.68 -10.91 -14.16
CA CYS A 183 2.48 -11.21 -13.39
C CYS A 183 1.27 -10.63 -14.12
N ASP A 184 0.57 -11.48 -14.86
CA ASP A 184 -0.58 -11.10 -15.69
C ASP A 184 -1.92 -11.40 -15.00
N PHE A 185 -2.64 -10.33 -14.65
CA PHE A 185 -3.96 -10.37 -14.04
C PHE A 185 -5.11 -10.23 -15.05
N SER A 186 -4.86 -10.41 -16.34
CA SER A 186 -5.87 -10.21 -17.40
C SER A 186 -7.09 -11.14 -17.31
N ARG A 187 -7.00 -12.19 -16.49
CA ARG A 187 -8.08 -13.14 -16.20
C ARG A 187 -8.82 -12.85 -14.89
N THR A 188 -8.48 -11.76 -14.20
CA THR A 188 -9.19 -11.30 -13.00
C THR A 188 -10.54 -10.72 -13.38
N ASP A 189 -11.56 -11.02 -12.58
CA ASP A 189 -12.92 -10.55 -12.83
C ASP A 189 -13.03 -9.02 -12.67
N VAL A 190 -14.12 -8.46 -13.21
CA VAL A 190 -14.40 -7.01 -13.16
C VAL A 190 -14.53 -6.52 -11.72
N GLN A 191 -14.22 -5.24 -11.50
CA GLN A 191 -14.34 -4.58 -10.20
C GLN A 191 -15.71 -4.84 -9.56
N VAL A 192 -15.71 -4.99 -8.23
CA VAL A 192 -16.92 -5.27 -7.45
C VAL A 192 -17.55 -3.98 -6.93
N LYS A 193 -18.83 -4.05 -6.56
CA LYS A 193 -19.60 -2.89 -6.08
C LYS A 193 -19.07 -2.35 -4.74
N GLY A 194 -18.77 -3.24 -3.80
CA GLY A 194 -18.28 -2.86 -2.48
C GLY A 194 -16.80 -2.49 -2.44
N PHE A 195 -16.37 -1.99 -1.28
CA PHE A 195 -15.01 -1.49 -0.99
C PHE A 195 -13.83 -2.48 -1.04
N LYS A 196 -14.02 -3.65 -1.67
CA LYS A 196 -13.03 -4.74 -1.79
C LYS A 196 -12.36 -4.74 -3.17
N ASN A 197 -12.16 -3.57 -3.75
CA ASN A 197 -11.30 -3.40 -4.92
C ASN A 197 -9.88 -3.05 -4.48
N SER A 198 -8.89 -3.33 -5.33
CA SER A 198 -7.49 -3.07 -5.10
C SER A 198 -6.99 -1.94 -5.99
N SER A 199 -6.52 -0.85 -5.41
CA SER A 199 -5.83 0.17 -6.19
C SER A 199 -4.57 -0.42 -6.85
N LEU A 200 -4.17 0.12 -8.01
CA LEU A 200 -2.99 -0.37 -8.72
C LEU A 200 -1.71 -0.35 -7.85
N PRO A 201 -1.42 0.69 -7.05
CA PRO A 201 -0.28 0.66 -6.13
C PRO A 201 -0.35 -0.49 -5.12
N ASN A 202 -1.53 -0.80 -4.59
CA ASN A 202 -1.72 -1.93 -3.68
C ASN A 202 -1.51 -3.28 -4.40
N THR A 203 -2.03 -3.43 -5.62
CA THR A 203 -1.82 -4.63 -6.45
C THR A 203 -0.33 -4.87 -6.70
N CYS A 204 0.41 -3.84 -7.12
CA CYS A 204 1.86 -3.94 -7.33
C CYS A 204 2.59 -4.28 -6.02
N SER A 205 2.21 -3.64 -4.91
CA SER A 205 2.80 -3.92 -3.59
C SER A 205 2.50 -5.34 -3.09
N ALA A 206 1.35 -5.92 -3.44
CA ALA A 206 0.99 -7.29 -3.07
C ALA A 206 1.82 -8.29 -3.88
N VAL A 207 2.00 -8.07 -5.19
CA VAL A 207 2.90 -8.87 -6.03
C VAL A 207 4.34 -8.84 -5.52
N ALA A 208 4.80 -7.67 -5.06
CA ALA A 208 6.14 -7.44 -4.54
C ALA A 208 6.53 -8.25 -3.28
N THR A 209 5.62 -9.04 -2.69
CA THR A 209 5.89 -9.89 -1.51
C THR A 209 6.62 -11.21 -1.86
N LEU A 210 7.52 -11.17 -2.86
CA LEU A 210 8.27 -12.31 -3.38
C LEU A 210 9.46 -12.66 -2.47
N GLY A 211 9.19 -13.24 -1.29
CA GLY A 211 10.23 -13.82 -0.44
C GLY A 211 10.95 -12.86 0.51
N ALA A 212 11.33 -13.38 1.67
CA ALA A 212 11.81 -12.58 2.81
C ALA A 212 13.20 -11.95 2.63
N HIS A 213 14.01 -12.47 1.71
CA HIS A 213 15.39 -12.05 1.50
C HIS A 213 15.56 -10.99 0.39
N ILE A 214 14.48 -10.69 -0.34
CA ILE A 214 14.53 -9.71 -1.43
C ILE A 214 14.49 -8.28 -0.84
N PRO A 215 15.43 -7.40 -1.24
CA PRO A 215 15.44 -6.01 -0.79
C PRO A 215 14.13 -5.31 -1.12
N ARG A 216 13.58 -4.57 -0.16
CA ARG A 216 12.37 -3.78 -0.36
C ARG A 216 12.71 -2.42 -0.96
N ASN A 217 13.13 -2.39 -2.22
CA ASN A 217 13.39 -1.17 -2.98
C ASN A 217 12.99 -1.34 -4.45
N GLU A 218 12.94 -0.22 -5.20
CA GLU A 218 12.49 -0.22 -6.61
C GLU A 218 13.40 -1.04 -7.53
N GLY A 219 14.67 -1.23 -7.16
CA GLY A 219 15.61 -2.08 -7.89
C GLY A 219 15.11 -3.52 -8.01
N ALA A 220 14.63 -4.09 -6.91
CA ALA A 220 14.05 -5.42 -6.89
C ALA A 220 12.76 -5.55 -7.73
N TYR A 221 12.10 -4.44 -8.07
CA TYR A 221 10.90 -4.43 -8.90
C TYR A 221 11.18 -4.23 -10.39
N ARG A 222 12.39 -3.81 -10.78
CA ARG A 222 12.77 -3.62 -12.20
C ARG A 222 12.60 -4.88 -13.06
N ARG A 223 12.67 -6.07 -12.45
CA ARG A 223 12.50 -7.38 -13.11
C ARG A 223 11.08 -7.97 -12.97
N ILE A 224 10.15 -7.24 -12.37
CA ILE A 224 8.78 -7.69 -12.15
C ILE A 224 7.84 -6.79 -12.94
N LYS A 225 7.14 -7.37 -13.90
CA LYS A 225 6.13 -6.68 -14.70
C LYS A 225 4.74 -7.07 -14.23
N VAL A 226 3.95 -6.09 -13.80
CA VAL A 226 2.54 -6.30 -13.44
C VAL A 226 1.65 -5.84 -14.60
N ILE A 227 0.78 -6.73 -15.08
CA ILE A 227 -0.26 -6.41 -16.06
C ILE A 227 -1.60 -6.51 -15.32
N ALA A 228 -2.24 -5.37 -15.07
CA ALA A 228 -3.52 -5.28 -14.36
C ALA A 228 -4.50 -4.43 -15.17
N PRO A 229 -5.40 -5.05 -15.98
CA PRO A 229 -6.32 -4.29 -16.81
C PRO A 229 -7.25 -3.39 -16.01
N GLU A 230 -7.43 -2.16 -16.48
CA GLU A 230 -8.32 -1.20 -15.85
C GLU A 230 -9.79 -1.67 -15.92
N GLY A 231 -10.53 -1.49 -14.83
CA GLY A 231 -11.91 -1.96 -14.67
C GLY A 231 -12.01 -3.34 -14.01
N THR A 232 -10.88 -3.95 -13.65
CA THR A 232 -10.85 -5.20 -12.87
C THR A 232 -10.77 -4.93 -11.38
N ILE A 233 -10.99 -5.96 -10.56
CA ILE A 233 -10.79 -5.90 -9.11
C ILE A 233 -9.42 -5.33 -8.72
N VAL A 234 -8.37 -5.66 -9.49
CA VAL A 234 -6.97 -5.30 -9.16
C VAL A 234 -6.53 -3.96 -9.76
N ASN A 235 -7.39 -3.31 -10.53
CA ASN A 235 -7.18 -1.98 -11.08
C ASN A 235 -8.55 -1.34 -11.42
N PRO A 236 -9.35 -0.95 -10.41
CA PRO A 236 -10.72 -0.50 -10.61
C PRO A 236 -10.75 0.90 -11.23
N ARG A 237 -11.80 1.19 -12.00
CA ARG A 237 -12.13 2.53 -12.47
C ARG A 237 -12.78 3.35 -11.37
N HIS A 238 -12.47 4.64 -11.35
CA HIS A 238 -13.22 5.61 -10.56
C HIS A 238 -14.72 5.57 -10.92
N PRO A 239 -15.66 5.66 -9.96
CA PRO A 239 -15.48 6.00 -8.54
C PRO A 239 -15.46 4.81 -7.57
N ALA A 240 -14.95 3.63 -7.96
CA ALA A 240 -15.03 2.45 -7.10
C ALA A 240 -14.46 2.66 -5.69
N PRO A 241 -15.10 2.11 -4.65
CA PRO A 241 -14.56 2.11 -3.29
C PRO A 241 -13.49 1.02 -3.16
N LEU A 242 -12.50 1.26 -2.31
CA LEU A 242 -11.28 0.44 -2.23
C LEU A 242 -10.64 0.38 -0.83
N THR A 243 -11.27 0.93 0.21
CA THR A 243 -10.66 1.03 1.55
C THR A 243 -10.22 -0.31 2.13
N MET A 244 -10.85 -1.43 1.75
CA MET A 244 -10.44 -2.76 2.24
C MET A 244 -9.24 -3.37 1.46
N CYS A 245 -8.63 -2.65 0.50
CA CYS A 245 -7.64 -3.20 -0.44
C CYS A 245 -6.42 -3.85 0.23
N THR A 246 -5.92 -3.28 1.33
CA THR A 246 -4.67 -3.69 1.99
C THR A 246 -4.80 -4.95 2.82
N THR A 247 -6.01 -5.34 3.21
CA THR A 247 -6.26 -6.46 4.12
C THR A 247 -7.09 -7.59 3.50
N TYR A 248 -7.82 -7.32 2.42
CA TYR A 248 -8.60 -8.34 1.72
C TYR A 248 -8.05 -8.62 0.31
N PRO A 249 -8.25 -7.76 -0.73
CA PRO A 249 -7.62 -7.96 -2.04
C PRO A 249 -6.12 -8.24 -2.02
N ALA A 250 -5.35 -7.56 -1.17
CA ALA A 250 -3.92 -7.84 -1.03
C ALA A 250 -3.64 -9.30 -0.68
N HIS A 251 -4.39 -9.89 0.26
CA HIS A 251 -4.23 -11.31 0.61
C HIS A 251 -4.56 -12.22 -0.57
N GLN A 252 -5.65 -11.96 -1.30
CA GLN A 252 -6.00 -12.76 -2.48
C GLN A 252 -4.93 -12.68 -3.57
N ILE A 253 -4.39 -11.50 -3.82
CA ILE A 253 -3.30 -11.29 -4.79
C ILE A 253 -2.05 -12.06 -4.34
N ILE A 254 -1.66 -11.92 -3.07
CA ILE A 254 -0.51 -12.63 -2.48
C ILE A 254 -0.70 -14.15 -2.59
N HIS A 255 -1.87 -14.67 -2.22
CA HIS A 255 -2.17 -16.09 -2.30
C HIS A 255 -2.16 -16.61 -3.74
N ALA A 256 -2.75 -15.87 -4.68
CA ALA A 256 -2.71 -16.25 -6.10
C ALA A 256 -1.26 -16.28 -6.62
N VAL A 257 -0.43 -15.31 -6.23
CA VAL A 257 0.99 -15.29 -6.57
C VAL A 257 1.73 -16.47 -5.95
N TRP A 258 1.51 -16.78 -4.68
CA TRP A 258 2.14 -17.92 -4.01
C TRP A 258 1.72 -19.26 -4.59
N GLN A 259 0.44 -19.43 -4.95
CA GLN A 259 -0.04 -20.63 -5.63
C GLN A 259 0.62 -20.82 -7.00
N ALA A 260 0.81 -19.73 -7.76
CA ALA A 260 1.51 -19.78 -9.04
C ALA A 260 2.99 -20.15 -8.85
N LEU A 261 3.72 -19.41 -8.00
CA LEU A 261 5.14 -19.65 -7.77
C LEU A 261 5.45 -20.97 -7.07
N GLY A 262 4.54 -21.46 -6.21
CA GLY A 262 4.67 -22.77 -5.57
C GLY A 262 4.65 -23.94 -6.54
N GLN A 263 4.16 -23.75 -7.77
CA GLN A 263 4.28 -24.76 -8.84
C GLN A 263 5.69 -24.79 -9.45
N ALA A 264 6.40 -23.65 -9.46
CA ALA A 264 7.78 -23.54 -9.94
C ALA A 264 8.80 -23.98 -8.88
N ALA A 265 8.54 -23.63 -7.61
CA ALA A 265 9.39 -23.95 -6.47
C ALA A 265 8.57 -24.51 -5.29
N PRO A 266 8.18 -25.81 -5.34
CA PRO A 266 7.35 -26.42 -4.32
C PRO A 266 7.92 -26.39 -2.90
N ASP A 267 9.24 -26.31 -2.75
CA ASP A 267 9.94 -26.27 -1.46
C ASP A 267 9.94 -24.87 -0.83
N LEU A 268 9.58 -23.83 -1.59
CA LEU A 268 9.41 -22.47 -1.09
C LEU A 268 7.92 -22.10 -0.93
N ALA A 269 7.02 -23.05 -1.20
CA ALA A 269 5.59 -22.80 -1.22
C ALA A 269 5.04 -22.61 0.20
N CYS A 270 4.15 -21.62 0.35
CA CYS A 270 3.31 -21.44 1.53
C CYS A 270 1.86 -21.76 1.16
N ALA A 271 1.15 -22.49 2.02
CA ALA A 271 -0.26 -22.85 1.83
C ALA A 271 -1.24 -21.66 1.92
N GLY A 272 -0.74 -20.43 2.09
CA GLY A 272 -1.54 -19.23 2.30
C GLY A 272 -1.87 -19.00 3.77
N TRP A 273 -2.00 -17.74 4.14
CA TRP A 273 -2.38 -17.38 5.51
C TRP A 273 -3.88 -17.54 5.71
N GLY A 274 -4.30 -17.74 6.96
CA GLY A 274 -5.71 -17.65 7.28
C GLY A 274 -6.25 -16.24 6.97
N ARG A 275 -7.52 -16.15 6.59
CA ARG A 275 -8.14 -14.84 6.35
C ARG A 275 -8.32 -14.13 7.68
N SER A 276 -7.75 -12.93 7.81
CA SER A 276 -7.86 -12.13 9.04
C SER A 276 -9.25 -11.51 9.16
N SER A 277 -9.80 -11.51 10.38
CA SER A 277 -11.06 -10.84 10.71
C SER A 277 -10.76 -9.61 11.57
N HIS A 278 -10.65 -8.46 10.93
CA HIS A 278 -10.42 -7.17 11.61
C HIS A 278 -11.76 -6.56 12.02
N CYS A 279 -12.22 -6.87 13.23
CA CYS A 279 -13.40 -6.21 13.78
C CYS A 279 -13.04 -4.79 14.22
N ASN A 280 -13.89 -3.82 13.87
CA ASN A 280 -13.75 -2.45 14.32
C ASN A 280 -14.89 -2.12 15.27
N THR A 281 -14.57 -1.51 16.40
CA THR A 281 -15.56 -0.97 17.33
C THR A 281 -15.38 0.53 17.43
N SER A 282 -16.50 1.25 17.40
CA SER A 282 -16.49 2.71 17.46
C SER A 282 -17.78 3.23 18.09
N GLY A 283 -17.72 4.39 18.72
CA GLY A 283 -18.89 5.02 19.30
C GLY A 283 -18.56 6.17 20.23
N TRP A 284 -19.61 6.71 20.86
CA TRP A 284 -19.47 7.74 21.89
C TRP A 284 -19.19 7.08 23.24
N ARG A 285 -18.23 7.63 23.98
CA ARG A 285 -17.98 7.22 25.38
C ARG A 285 -18.94 7.98 26.31
N ASP A 286 -19.31 7.34 27.41
CA ASP A 286 -20.10 7.99 28.47
C ASP A 286 -19.38 9.21 29.06
N SER A 287 -18.04 9.18 29.08
CA SER A 287 -17.18 10.29 29.51
C SER A 287 -17.13 11.47 28.52
N GLY A 288 -17.80 11.35 27.37
CA GLY A 288 -17.62 12.23 26.22
C GLY A 288 -16.48 11.79 25.30
N GLY A 289 -16.52 12.27 24.06
CA GLY A 289 -15.58 11.92 23.00
C GLY A 289 -15.99 10.68 22.20
N TYR A 290 -15.58 10.65 20.93
CA TYR A 290 -15.75 9.48 20.06
C TYR A 290 -14.52 8.59 20.16
N TYR A 291 -14.69 7.28 19.98
CA TYR A 291 -13.57 6.36 19.87
C TYR A 291 -13.67 5.50 18.63
N VAL A 292 -12.51 5.08 18.15
CA VAL A 292 -12.32 4.01 17.17
C VAL A 292 -11.30 3.05 17.73
N ALA A 293 -11.56 1.75 17.62
CA ALA A 293 -10.64 0.69 18.00
C ALA A 293 -10.62 -0.42 16.94
N TYR A 294 -9.45 -0.63 16.35
CA TYR A 294 -9.13 -1.78 15.50
C TYR A 294 -8.78 -2.98 16.40
N GLN A 295 -9.54 -4.07 16.29
CA GLN A 295 -9.30 -5.28 17.10
C GLN A 295 -8.24 -6.18 16.47
N TRP A 296 -6.97 -5.88 16.72
CA TRP A 296 -5.81 -6.58 16.14
C TRP A 296 -5.57 -8.00 16.65
N LEU A 297 -6.28 -8.44 17.70
CA LEU A 297 -6.14 -9.80 18.24
C LEU A 297 -6.81 -10.88 17.36
N GLY A 298 -7.50 -10.49 16.28
CA GLY A 298 -8.10 -11.39 15.29
C GLY A 298 -7.15 -11.86 14.19
N MET A 299 -5.83 -11.72 14.38
CA MET A 299 -4.83 -12.16 13.42
C MET A 299 -4.93 -13.68 13.17
N ALA A 300 -4.95 -14.07 11.91
CA ALA A 300 -5.01 -15.47 11.54
C ALA A 300 -3.64 -16.14 11.60
N GLY A 301 -3.63 -17.47 11.74
CA GLY A 301 -2.41 -18.26 11.71
C GLY A 301 -1.72 -18.23 10.34
N ALA A 302 -0.40 -18.39 10.34
CA ALA A 302 0.38 -18.60 9.12
C ALA A 302 0.03 -19.95 8.48
N GLY A 303 0.15 -20.00 7.15
CA GLY A 303 0.03 -21.23 6.38
C GLY A 303 1.24 -22.14 6.60
N ALA A 304 1.04 -23.44 6.42
CA ALA A 304 2.15 -24.38 6.39
C ALA A 304 3.15 -23.98 5.29
N ALA A 305 4.43 -24.01 5.64
CA ALA A 305 5.56 -23.91 4.71
C ALA A 305 6.31 -25.24 4.75
N LYS A 306 7.00 -25.60 3.65
CA LYS A 306 7.91 -26.74 3.62
C LYS A 306 9.31 -26.35 4.08
#